data_AF-X8A8Y3-F1
#
_entry.id   AF-X8A8Y3-F1
#
_cell.length_a   1.000
_cell.length_b   1.000
_cell.length_c   1.000
_cell.angle_alpha   90.00
_cell.angle_beta   90.00
_cell.angle_gamma   90.00
#
_symmetry.space_group_name_H-M   'P 1'
#
loop_
_entity.id
_entity.type
_entity.pdbx_description
1 polymer ?
#
loop_
_entity_poly.entity_id
_entity_poly.type
_entity_poly.pdbx_seq_one_letter_code
_entity_poly.pdbx_strand_id
1 'polypeptide(L)'
;MIEAEKATYPVKRMCECLEVSRSGFYKWRKSRERGPTPAQQRRAELDAKVAKFHAASDGVYGAPRILADLRDDGERVSRKTVAASLRRQAWPGSAPPVRAGHHGG
;
A
#
# COMPACT_ATOMS: atom_id res chain seq x y z
N MET A 1 21.20 -30.28 -18.17
CA MET A 1 19.83 -30.65 -17.77
C MET A 1 19.66 -30.87 -16.26
N ILE A 2 20.72 -31.21 -15.50
CA ILE A 2 20.65 -31.60 -14.08
C ILE A 2 20.60 -30.40 -13.09
N GLU A 3 21.04 -29.19 -13.48
CA GLU A 3 21.12 -28.04 -12.54
C GLU A 3 19.76 -27.42 -12.19
N ALA A 4 18.81 -27.41 -13.12
CA ALA A 4 17.47 -26.83 -12.88
C ALA A 4 16.64 -27.68 -11.90
N GLU A 5 16.82 -29.01 -11.91
CA GLU A 5 16.20 -29.93 -10.95
C GLU A 5 16.76 -29.71 -9.54
N LYS A 6 18.08 -29.50 -9.43
CA LYS A 6 18.74 -29.18 -8.16
C LYS A 6 18.31 -27.86 -7.56
N ALA A 7 17.80 -26.89 -8.32
CA ALA A 7 17.21 -25.67 -7.74
C ALA A 7 15.72 -25.86 -7.41
N THR A 8 15.02 -26.65 -8.22
CA THR A 8 13.58 -26.92 -8.06
C THR A 8 13.28 -27.76 -6.82
N TYR A 9 14.11 -28.76 -6.53
CA TYR A 9 13.93 -29.63 -5.36
C TYR A 9 14.15 -28.90 -4.00
N PRO A 10 15.19 -28.07 -3.81
CA PRO A 10 15.33 -27.18 -2.66
C PRO A 10 14.22 -26.16 -2.54
N VAL A 11 13.76 -25.54 -3.64
CA VAL A 11 12.61 -24.61 -3.60
C VAL A 11 11.36 -25.33 -3.14
N LYS A 12 11.14 -26.58 -3.59
CA LYS A 12 10.02 -27.41 -3.12
C LYS A 12 10.11 -27.67 -1.62
N ARG A 13 11.27 -28.11 -1.11
CA ARG A 13 11.47 -28.34 0.33
C ARG A 13 11.31 -27.06 1.16
N MET A 14 11.81 -25.92 0.70
CA MET A 14 11.62 -24.63 1.37
C MET A 14 10.15 -24.20 1.37
N CYS A 15 9.43 -24.40 0.28
CA CYS A 15 7.99 -24.09 0.18
C CYS A 15 7.17 -24.97 1.14
N GLU A 16 7.51 -26.26 1.27
CA GLU A 16 6.89 -27.18 2.22
C GLU A 16 7.20 -26.79 3.67
N CYS A 17 8.46 -26.46 4.00
CA CYS A 17 8.86 -26.00 5.33
C CYS A 17 8.22 -24.65 5.74
N LEU A 18 7.94 -23.78 4.77
CA LEU A 18 7.36 -22.46 5.00
C LEU A 18 5.84 -22.40 4.72
N GLU A 19 5.21 -23.55 4.45
CA GLU A 19 3.77 -23.68 4.11
C GLU A 19 3.29 -22.76 2.97
N VAL A 20 4.19 -22.41 2.03
CA VAL A 20 3.85 -21.59 0.86
C VAL A 20 3.75 -22.43 -0.40
N SER A 21 2.86 -22.08 -1.33
CA SER A 21 2.84 -22.74 -2.63
C SER A 21 4.06 -22.35 -3.47
N ARG A 22 4.58 -23.29 -4.27
CA ARG A 22 5.66 -23.02 -5.25
C ARG A 22 5.33 -21.86 -6.19
N SER A 23 4.06 -21.76 -6.61
CA SER A 23 3.58 -20.67 -7.46
C SER A 23 3.57 -19.33 -6.71
N GLY A 24 3.27 -19.32 -5.41
CA GLY A 24 3.43 -18.18 -4.53
C GLY A 24 4.87 -17.71 -4.41
N PHE A 25 5.81 -18.64 -4.18
CA PHE A 25 7.25 -18.34 -4.11
C PHE A 25 7.77 -17.69 -5.40
N TYR A 26 7.48 -18.27 -6.57
CA TYR A 26 7.92 -17.69 -7.84
C TYR A 26 7.21 -16.38 -8.18
N LYS A 27 5.94 -16.20 -7.80
CA LYS A 27 5.25 -14.90 -7.93
C LYS A 27 5.92 -13.84 -7.08
N TRP A 28 6.26 -14.15 -5.83
CA TRP A 28 6.99 -13.25 -4.94
C TRP A 28 8.37 -12.90 -5.49
N ARG A 29 9.15 -13.89 -5.92
CA ARG A 29 10.49 -13.67 -6.51
C ARG A 29 10.42 -12.79 -7.76
N LYS A 30 9.51 -13.10 -8.67
CA LYS A 30 9.27 -12.31 -9.89
C LYS A 30 8.78 -10.89 -9.57
N SER A 31 8.00 -10.69 -8.51
CA SER A 31 7.58 -9.37 -8.06
C SER A 31 8.77 -8.54 -7.57
N ARG A 32 9.71 -9.16 -6.84
CA ARG A 32 10.93 -8.49 -6.38
C ARG A 32 11.88 -8.14 -7.52
N GLU A 33 12.03 -9.02 -8.51
CA GLU A 33 12.88 -8.80 -9.68
C GLU A 33 12.34 -7.70 -10.61
N ARG A 34 11.01 -7.59 -10.75
CA ARG A 34 10.38 -6.61 -11.67
C ARG A 34 10.24 -5.20 -11.09
N GLY A 35 10.49 -5.03 -9.79
CA GLY A 35 10.25 -3.76 -9.12
C GLY A 35 8.76 -3.38 -9.00
N PRO A 36 8.45 -2.17 -8.52
CA PRO A 36 7.08 -1.73 -8.31
C PRO A 36 6.33 -1.60 -9.63
N THR A 37 5.08 -2.04 -9.65
CA THR A 37 4.19 -1.82 -10.79
C THR A 37 3.86 -0.33 -10.94
N PRO A 38 3.44 0.14 -12.13
CA PRO A 38 3.01 1.54 -12.32
C PRO A 38 1.95 1.99 -11.32
N ALA A 39 1.04 1.11 -10.92
CA ALA A 39 0.03 1.39 -9.90
C ALA A 39 0.64 1.55 -8.48
N GLN A 40 1.67 0.75 -8.15
CA GLN A 40 2.39 0.90 -6.88
C GLN A 40 3.21 2.18 -6.86
N GLN A 41 3.86 2.52 -7.98
CA GLN A 41 4.64 3.75 -8.12
C GLN A 41 3.75 4.98 -8.02
N ARG A 42 2.64 5.01 -8.75
CA ARG A 42 1.63 6.07 -8.65
C ARG A 42 1.08 6.22 -7.23
N ARG A 43 0.87 5.10 -6.52
CA ARG A 43 0.43 5.15 -5.13
C ARG A 43 1.51 5.73 -4.21
N ALA A 44 2.77 5.38 -4.41
CA ALA A 44 3.89 5.92 -3.64
C ALA A 44 4.07 7.43 -3.89
N GLU A 45 3.95 7.88 -5.13
CA GLU A 45 3.97 9.31 -5.49
C GLU A 45 2.84 10.08 -4.80
N LEU A 46 1.63 9.54 -4.85
CA LEU A 46 0.49 10.15 -4.17
C LEU A 46 0.69 10.17 -2.65
N ASP A 47 1.21 9.09 -2.07
CA ASP A 47 1.49 9.00 -0.64
C ASP A 47 2.53 10.07 -0.22
N ALA A 48 3.57 10.27 -1.04
CA ALA A 48 4.57 11.33 -0.81
C ALA A 48 3.97 12.74 -0.88
N LYS A 49 3.09 13.02 -1.84
CA LYS A 49 2.40 14.31 -1.92
C LYS A 49 1.50 14.55 -0.71
N VAL A 50 0.72 13.54 -0.30
CA VAL A 50 -0.12 13.61 0.91
C VAL A 50 0.74 13.91 2.14
N ALA A 51 1.88 13.23 2.31
CA ALA A 51 2.81 13.47 3.41
C ALA A 51 3.33 14.91 3.41
N LYS A 52 3.70 15.43 2.24
CA LYS A 52 4.20 16.80 2.08
C LYS A 52 3.18 17.84 2.55
N PHE A 53 1.92 17.76 2.09
CA PHE A 53 0.87 18.68 2.50
C PHE A 53 0.49 18.52 3.97
N HIS A 54 0.50 17.29 4.47
CA HIS A 54 0.24 17.01 5.88
C HIS A 54 1.32 17.64 6.79
N ALA A 55 2.59 17.48 6.43
CA ALA A 55 3.72 18.04 7.17
C ALA A 55 3.79 19.56 7.06
N ALA A 56 3.48 20.15 5.89
CA ALA A 56 3.43 21.60 5.70
C ALA A 56 2.36 22.30 6.56
N SER A 57 1.39 21.54 7.05
CA SER A 57 0.33 22.00 7.96
C SER A 57 0.63 21.66 9.44
N ASP A 58 1.85 21.25 9.79
CA ASP A 58 2.20 20.74 11.14
C ASP A 58 1.30 19.58 11.59
N GLY A 59 0.76 18.83 10.62
CA GLY A 59 -0.12 17.71 10.85
C GLY A 59 -1.56 18.04 11.25
N VAL A 60 -1.98 19.30 11.10
CA VAL A 60 -3.35 19.73 11.43
C VAL A 60 -4.36 19.38 10.34
N TYR A 61 -3.93 19.32 9.07
CA TYR A 61 -4.85 19.12 7.95
C TYR A 61 -5.24 17.66 7.75
N GLY A 62 -6.52 17.37 7.96
CA GLY A 62 -7.13 16.09 7.57
C GLY A 62 -7.41 15.99 6.07
N ALA A 63 -7.95 14.82 5.67
CA ALA A 63 -8.25 14.48 4.28
C ALA A 63 -9.02 15.53 3.44
N PRO A 64 -9.96 16.33 3.99
CA PRO A 64 -10.65 17.36 3.19
C PRO A 64 -9.75 18.48 2.69
N ARG A 65 -8.85 19.00 3.54
CA ARG A 65 -7.97 20.13 3.20
C ARG A 65 -6.83 19.68 2.29
N ILE A 66 -6.21 18.55 2.62
CA ILE A 66 -5.19 17.94 1.75
C ILE A 66 -5.76 17.60 0.36
N LEU A 67 -7.02 17.20 0.27
CA LEU A 67 -7.65 16.98 -1.03
C LEU A 67 -7.78 18.26 -1.85
N ALA A 68 -8.05 19.40 -1.23
CA ALA A 68 -8.10 20.69 -1.91
C ALA A 68 -6.71 21.04 -2.44
N ASP A 69 -5.68 20.98 -1.59
CA ASP A 69 -4.29 21.28 -1.97
C ASP A 69 -3.79 20.35 -3.09
N LEU A 70 -4.15 19.05 -3.02
CA LEU A 70 -3.83 18.08 -4.08
C LEU A 70 -4.53 18.43 -5.41
N ARG A 71 -5.78 18.88 -5.37
CA ARG A 71 -6.51 19.25 -6.60
C ARG A 71 -5.94 20.52 -7.23
N ASP A 72 -5.51 21.46 -6.41
CA ASP A 72 -4.83 22.67 -6.86
C ASP A 72 -3.46 22.34 -7.47
N ASP A 73 -2.77 21.29 -6.97
CA ASP A 73 -1.58 20.69 -7.57
C ASP A 73 -1.87 19.78 -8.79
N GLY A 74 -3.12 19.79 -9.30
CA GLY A 74 -3.56 19.05 -10.48
C GLY A 74 -3.91 17.58 -10.24
N GLU A 75 -3.95 17.12 -9.00
CA GLU A 75 -4.22 15.72 -8.69
C GLU A 75 -5.71 15.36 -8.69
N ARG A 76 -6.04 14.38 -9.53
CA ARG A 76 -7.40 13.84 -9.66
C ARG A 76 -7.61 12.63 -8.77
N VAL A 77 -7.77 12.86 -7.47
CA VAL A 77 -7.99 11.80 -6.48
C VAL A 77 -9.28 12.01 -5.69
N SER A 78 -9.77 10.92 -5.08
CA SER A 78 -10.95 10.97 -4.21
C SER A 78 -10.54 11.24 -2.76
N ARG A 79 -11.47 11.81 -1.97
CA ARG A 79 -11.31 11.95 -0.51
C ARG A 79 -10.99 10.61 0.17
N LYS A 80 -11.60 9.51 -0.31
CA LYS A 80 -11.35 8.16 0.21
C LYS A 80 -9.90 7.72 -0.03
N THR A 81 -9.33 8.07 -1.17
CA THR A 81 -7.94 7.78 -1.52
C THR A 81 -6.98 8.53 -0.59
N VAL A 82 -7.21 9.83 -0.36
CA VAL A 82 -6.41 10.65 0.57
C VAL A 82 -6.51 10.10 1.99
N ALA A 83 -7.72 9.81 2.48
CA ALA A 83 -7.91 9.22 3.81
C ALA A 83 -7.24 7.84 3.95
N ALA A 84 -7.26 7.02 2.90
CA ALA A 84 -6.55 5.75 2.88
C ALA A 84 -5.03 5.92 2.89
N SER A 85 -4.51 6.96 2.23
CA SER A 85 -3.10 7.33 2.26
C SER A 85 -2.66 7.72 3.67
N LEU A 86 -3.38 8.66 4.31
CA LEU A 86 -3.11 9.08 5.69
C LEU A 86 -3.08 7.88 6.66
N ARG A 87 -4.04 6.95 6.54
CA ARG A 87 -4.07 5.73 7.35
C ARG A 87 -2.89 4.79 7.08
N ARG A 88 -2.50 4.59 5.80
CA ARG A 88 -1.34 3.75 5.45
C ARG A 88 -0.03 4.31 6.01
N GLN A 89 0.06 5.63 6.09
CA GLN A 89 1.22 6.33 6.60
C GLN A 89 1.23 6.50 8.13
N ALA A 90 0.21 5.94 8.81
CA ALA A 90 0.08 5.91 10.26
C ALA A 90 0.28 7.29 10.93
N TRP A 91 -0.19 8.37 10.30
CA TRP A 91 -0.02 9.70 10.88
C TRP A 91 -0.96 9.89 12.10
N PRO A 92 -0.44 10.37 13.26
CA PRO A 92 -1.26 10.62 14.45
C PRO A 92 -2.44 11.55 14.13
N GLY A 93 -3.68 11.10 14.36
CA GLY A 93 -4.89 11.87 14.08
C GLY A 93 -5.79 11.33 12.95
N SER A 94 -5.35 10.32 12.19
CA SER A 94 -6.25 9.57 11.31
C SER A 94 -7.10 8.57 12.10
N ALA A 95 -8.03 9.06 12.92
CA ALA A 95 -8.95 8.18 13.64
C ALA A 95 -9.76 7.33 12.63
N PRO A 96 -9.94 6.01 12.87
CA PRO A 96 -10.83 5.19 12.06
C PRO A 96 -12.28 5.71 12.21
N PRO A 97 -13.15 5.57 11.19
CA PRO A 97 -14.57 5.80 11.40
C PRO A 97 -15.05 4.81 12.47
N VAL A 98 -15.59 5.34 13.58
CA VAL A 98 -16.35 4.54 14.54
C VAL A 98 -17.39 3.75 13.74
N ARG A 99 -17.38 2.41 13.87
CA ARG A 99 -18.46 1.59 13.30
C ARG A 99 -19.75 2.10 13.95
N ALA A 100 -20.62 2.74 13.17
CA ALA A 100 -21.96 3.05 13.63
C ALA A 100 -22.60 1.74 14.09
N GLY A 101 -22.83 1.63 15.39
CA GLY A 101 -23.59 0.53 15.96
C GLY A 101 -24.94 0.46 15.27
N HIS A 102 -25.27 -0.72 14.75
CA HIS A 102 -26.65 -1.06 14.47
C HIS A 102 -27.38 -1.03 15.82
N HIS A 103 -28.20 -0.01 16.06
CA HIS A 103 -29.25 -0.09 17.06
C HIS A 103 -30.46 -0.73 16.38
N GLY A 104 -30.89 -1.85 16.97
CA GLY A 104 -32.09 -2.56 16.58
C GLY A 104 -33.36 -1.75 16.85
N GLY A 105 -34.39 -2.11 16.09
CA GLY A 105 -35.80 -1.97 16.44
C GLY A 105 -36.41 -3.36 16.44
#